data_AF-D7IB98-F1
#
_entry.id   AF-D7IB98-F1
#
_cell.length_a   1.000
_cell.length_b   1.000
_cell.length_c   1.000
_cell.angle_alpha   90.00
_cell.angle_beta   90.00
_cell.angle_gamma   90.00
#
_symmetry.space_group_name_H-M   'P 1'
#
loop_
_entity.id
_entity.type
_entity.pdbx_description
1 polymer ?
#
loop_
_entity_poly.entity_id
_entity_poly.type
_entity_poly.pdbx_seq_one_letter_code
_entity_poly.pdbx_strand_id
1 'polypeptide(L)'
;MKHWKDIAFGLFVSLTLAACYGEEDSFATPDIYKDYQPVLKDGNTVAGYAAAPLKEAKYDEVLNELYLTWDGSNSGWEKRDEYVGVEVEFNSLLSGKKIKRVMIPNVGDFGNLTVKRRDYGNEPTTLRLSKYRTVVVTDRYGVEELRFRSIYKDADGARQTSDWTNLSDQADKYELQVDMNYAAWQYFKTSQATQVQISFESDSEIRPVSALYNLIGNGDEAATQEEFRKWYYMDCAAMSFDPYNLAFDPYSKLRVFIKKDQTGGAYAIDYPTHNEGRGIVYPASESNPNDAWWKLPDMQHVFMHEMGHCVQWMPKQGKYIMEGVQDCDRQGYQEGWPDAVKVASKGYILATQKEEYQAAIAKSYRNPQSDKYFVWQVDYNTSGAFMSWLRLYNGDFVRMLPWTVLMDELTNQWSLEDAVKYILKESYPDLTMEELWNEYKTEVEVFLQNN
;
A
#
# COMPACT_ATOMS: atom_id res chain seq x y z
N MET A 1 -24.99 -28.89 -65.00
CA MET A 1 -24.65 -27.61 -64.34
C MET A 1 -25.09 -27.64 -62.88
N LYS A 2 -24.17 -28.05 -61.99
CA LYS A 2 -24.08 -27.74 -60.54
C LYS A 2 -23.01 -28.67 -59.95
N HIS A 3 -21.85 -28.61 -60.58
CA HIS A 3 -20.59 -29.03 -59.98
C HIS A 3 -20.07 -27.79 -59.22
N TRP A 4 -19.39 -28.02 -58.09
CA TRP A 4 -18.44 -27.08 -57.46
C TRP A 4 -18.99 -25.98 -56.55
N LYS A 5 -19.71 -26.33 -55.48
CA LYS A 5 -19.73 -25.46 -54.28
C LYS A 5 -19.52 -26.16 -52.93
N ASP A 6 -19.69 -27.49 -52.84
CA ASP A 6 -19.68 -28.15 -51.52
C ASP A 6 -18.47 -29.05 -51.24
N ILE A 7 -17.43 -29.05 -52.10
CA ILE A 7 -16.14 -29.72 -51.83
C ILE A 7 -15.03 -28.70 -51.50
N ALA A 8 -15.27 -27.40 -51.74
CA ALA A 8 -14.33 -26.34 -51.39
C ALA A 8 -14.37 -25.94 -49.89
N PHE A 9 -15.39 -26.35 -49.14
CA PHE A 9 -15.53 -26.03 -47.72
C PHE A 9 -15.05 -27.15 -46.77
N GLY A 10 -14.94 -28.39 -47.26
CA GLY A 10 -14.48 -29.54 -46.48
C GLY A 10 -12.97 -29.81 -46.55
N LEU A 11 -12.26 -29.18 -47.48
CA LEU A 11 -10.80 -29.31 -47.66
C LEU A 11 -10.01 -28.08 -47.20
N PHE A 12 -10.69 -27.04 -46.71
CA PHE A 12 -10.09 -25.86 -46.07
C PHE A 12 -10.08 -25.94 -44.53
N VAL A 13 -10.62 -27.02 -43.96
CA VAL A 13 -10.76 -27.20 -42.49
C VAL A 13 -9.80 -28.27 -41.95
N SER A 14 -8.98 -28.91 -42.79
CA SER A 14 -8.09 -30.01 -42.36
C SER A 14 -6.64 -29.89 -42.82
N LEU A 15 -6.15 -28.68 -43.16
CA LEU A 15 -4.78 -28.45 -43.63
C LEU A 15 -4.04 -27.30 -42.92
N THR A 16 -4.41 -26.96 -41.69
CA THR A 16 -3.62 -26.08 -40.80
C THR A 16 -3.29 -26.74 -39.44
N LEU A 17 -3.32 -28.07 -39.39
CA LEU A 17 -2.86 -28.87 -38.24
C LEU A 17 -1.51 -29.51 -38.56
N ALA A 18 -0.46 -28.68 -38.66
CA ALA A 18 0.93 -29.01 -38.35
C ALA A 18 1.82 -27.78 -38.55
N ALA A 19 2.71 -27.56 -37.58
CA ALA A 19 3.75 -26.53 -37.47
C ALA A 19 3.31 -25.16 -36.93
N CYS A 20 3.61 -24.95 -35.64
CA CYS A 20 4.19 -23.77 -34.97
C CYS A 20 3.87 -23.93 -33.46
N TYR A 21 4.60 -24.74 -32.69
CA TYR A 21 5.69 -24.19 -31.86
C TYR A 21 6.45 -23.07 -32.56
N GLY A 22 6.10 -21.84 -32.21
CA GLY A 22 6.71 -20.62 -32.74
C GLY A 22 6.13 -19.41 -32.01
N GLU A 23 7.02 -18.78 -31.25
CA GLU A 23 7.04 -17.37 -30.85
C GLU A 23 5.93 -16.84 -29.95
N GLU A 24 6.41 -16.35 -28.80
CA GLU A 24 5.76 -15.40 -27.90
C GLU A 24 5.01 -14.33 -28.70
N ASP A 25 3.68 -14.41 -28.72
CA ASP A 25 2.86 -13.27 -29.12
C ASP A 25 3.05 -12.18 -28.07
N SER A 26 3.99 -11.30 -28.40
CA SER A 26 4.11 -9.93 -27.97
C SER A 26 2.74 -9.25 -27.90
N PHE A 27 2.07 -9.39 -26.75
CA PHE A 27 0.93 -8.56 -26.45
C PHE A 27 1.43 -7.13 -26.30
N ALA A 28 1.07 -6.32 -27.31
CA ALA A 28 1.35 -4.91 -27.36
C ALA A 28 0.98 -4.27 -26.02
N THR A 29 2.02 -3.89 -25.28
CA THR A 29 1.92 -3.04 -24.11
C THR A 29 1.16 -1.78 -24.56
N PRO A 30 0.08 -1.36 -23.88
CA PRO A 30 -0.54 -0.08 -24.17
C PRO A 30 0.52 1.03 -24.16
N ASP A 31 0.56 1.83 -25.23
CA ASP A 31 1.65 2.76 -25.60
C ASP A 31 2.06 3.77 -24.51
N ILE A 32 1.26 3.96 -23.45
CA ILE A 32 1.56 4.89 -22.35
C ILE A 32 2.71 4.45 -21.43
N TYR A 33 3.33 3.29 -21.66
CA TYR A 33 4.48 2.81 -20.87
C TYR A 33 5.64 2.21 -21.66
N LYS A 34 5.67 2.39 -22.99
CA LYS A 34 6.97 2.40 -23.67
C LYS A 34 7.81 3.60 -23.21
N ASP A 35 7.16 4.66 -22.73
CA ASP A 35 7.79 5.96 -22.52
C ASP A 35 7.77 6.50 -21.09
N TYR A 36 7.27 5.76 -20.08
CA TYR A 36 7.69 6.05 -18.68
C TYR A 36 9.04 5.38 -18.36
N GLN A 37 9.97 5.60 -19.29
CA GLN A 37 11.39 5.68 -19.06
C GLN A 37 11.66 7.18 -19.06
N PRO A 38 11.84 7.84 -17.91
CA PRO A 38 12.32 9.22 -17.98
C PRO A 38 13.70 9.16 -18.67
N VAL A 39 13.83 9.69 -19.88
CA VAL A 39 15.14 9.76 -20.53
C VAL A 39 15.91 10.87 -19.82
N LEU A 40 16.87 10.55 -18.96
CA LEU A 40 17.77 11.54 -18.36
C LEU A 40 19.21 11.04 -18.17
N LYS A 41 20.09 11.90 -18.71
CA LYS A 41 21.53 12.18 -18.65
C LYS A 41 22.61 11.17 -18.23
N ASP A 42 23.57 11.12 -19.16
CA ASP A 42 25.03 11.08 -18.99
C ASP A 42 25.64 9.74 -18.58
N GLY A 43 25.81 8.85 -19.58
CA GLY A 43 27.10 8.31 -20.06
C GLY A 43 28.10 7.69 -19.07
N ASN A 44 27.79 7.62 -17.79
CA ASN A 44 28.66 7.13 -16.73
C ASN A 44 28.59 5.60 -16.71
N THR A 45 29.74 4.96 -16.90
CA THR A 45 29.86 3.52 -16.84
C THR A 45 29.88 3.04 -15.40
N VAL A 46 28.89 2.23 -15.00
CA VAL A 46 28.84 1.53 -13.71
C VAL A 46 29.20 0.07 -13.98
N ALA A 47 30.43 -0.29 -13.62
CA ALA A 47 31.00 -1.62 -13.90
C ALA A 47 30.74 -2.61 -12.75
N GLY A 48 30.58 -3.88 -13.11
CA GLY A 48 30.38 -4.98 -12.16
C GLY A 48 29.22 -4.76 -11.18
N TYR A 49 29.36 -5.30 -9.97
CA TYR A 49 28.35 -5.22 -8.91
C TYR A 49 28.45 -3.94 -8.07
N ALA A 50 28.69 -2.79 -8.69
CA ALA A 50 28.71 -1.51 -8.00
C ALA A 50 27.29 -1.07 -7.55
N ALA A 51 27.21 -0.05 -6.69
CA ALA A 51 25.92 0.49 -6.28
C ALA A 51 25.16 1.05 -7.50
N ALA A 52 23.90 0.65 -7.63
CA ALA A 52 23.02 1.06 -8.71
C ALA A 52 22.88 2.59 -8.74
N PRO A 53 22.90 3.22 -9.92
CA PRO A 53 22.72 4.65 -10.03
C PRO A 53 21.31 5.06 -9.57
N LEU A 54 21.23 6.00 -8.64
CA LEU A 54 19.96 6.66 -8.29
C LEU A 54 19.57 7.68 -9.35
N LYS A 55 18.27 7.73 -9.63
CA LYS A 55 17.65 8.68 -10.53
C LYS A 55 16.86 9.74 -9.79
N GLU A 56 16.19 9.33 -8.73
CA GLU A 56 15.28 10.18 -7.98
C GLU A 56 15.22 9.74 -6.53
N ALA A 57 15.15 10.73 -5.63
CA ALA A 57 14.89 10.55 -4.22
C ALA A 57 13.90 11.64 -3.77
N LYS A 58 12.72 11.22 -3.29
CA LYS A 58 11.64 12.12 -2.88
C LYS A 58 11.15 11.74 -1.49
N TYR A 59 11.08 12.70 -0.58
CA TYR A 59 10.63 12.47 0.79
C TYR A 59 9.26 13.12 1.02
N ASP A 60 8.26 12.27 1.30
CA ASP A 60 6.94 12.69 1.75
C ASP A 60 6.93 12.78 3.28
N GLU A 61 6.97 14.00 3.79
CA GLU A 61 6.89 14.25 5.23
C GLU A 61 5.51 13.90 5.80
N VAL A 62 4.44 13.93 5.01
CA VAL A 62 3.10 13.57 5.50
C VAL A 62 2.98 12.07 5.69
N LEU A 63 3.51 11.26 4.77
CA LEU A 63 3.49 9.80 4.90
C LEU A 63 4.70 9.25 5.68
N ASN A 64 5.74 10.06 5.93
CA ASN A 64 7.06 9.61 6.38
C ASN A 64 7.67 8.56 5.44
N GLU A 65 7.62 8.82 4.13
CA GLU A 65 8.10 7.89 3.10
C GLU A 65 9.16 8.54 2.23
N LEU A 66 10.32 7.89 2.15
CA LEU A 66 11.34 8.18 1.14
C LEU A 66 11.16 7.23 -0.04
N TYR A 67 10.81 7.79 -1.19
CA TYR A 67 10.73 7.10 -2.47
C TYR A 67 12.09 7.18 -3.16
N LEU A 68 12.71 6.04 -3.41
CA LEU A 68 13.95 5.91 -4.16
C LEU A 68 13.66 5.25 -5.51
N THR A 69 14.11 5.87 -6.59
CA THR A 69 14.03 5.32 -7.95
C THR A 69 15.43 5.17 -8.53
N TRP A 70 15.73 3.96 -8.99
CA TRP A 70 16.99 3.58 -9.62
C TRP A 70 16.94 3.82 -11.13
N ASP A 71 18.06 4.19 -11.74
CA ASP A 71 18.11 4.47 -13.18
C ASP A 71 18.22 3.20 -14.03
N GLY A 72 17.14 2.43 -14.10
CA GLY A 72 17.00 1.27 -14.97
C GLY A 72 17.06 1.59 -16.47
N SER A 73 17.17 2.86 -16.88
CA SER A 73 17.35 3.26 -18.28
C SER A 73 18.82 3.44 -18.68
N ASN A 74 19.73 3.46 -17.69
CA ASN A 74 21.14 3.71 -17.90
C ASN A 74 21.82 2.56 -18.68
N SER A 75 22.17 2.79 -19.93
CA SER A 75 22.87 1.81 -20.77
C SER A 75 24.34 1.58 -20.34
N GLY A 76 24.89 2.45 -19.51
CA GLY A 76 26.22 2.31 -18.90
C GLY A 76 26.25 1.45 -17.64
N TRP A 77 25.10 1.01 -17.14
CA TRP A 77 25.01 0.10 -16.00
C TRP A 77 25.16 -1.36 -16.45
N GLU A 78 26.37 -1.90 -16.30
CA GLU A 78 26.75 -3.22 -16.83
C GLU A 78 25.87 -4.35 -16.31
N LYS A 79 25.56 -4.33 -15.00
CA LYS A 79 24.78 -5.37 -14.30
C LYS A 79 23.30 -5.00 -14.09
N ARG A 80 22.77 -4.08 -14.90
CA ARG A 80 21.40 -3.57 -14.80
C ARG A 80 20.32 -4.66 -14.81
N ASP A 81 20.48 -5.66 -15.68
CA ASP A 81 19.46 -6.69 -15.85
C ASP A 81 19.48 -7.71 -14.70
N GLU A 82 20.64 -7.87 -14.05
CA GLU A 82 20.85 -8.68 -12.85
C GLU A 82 20.35 -7.99 -11.57
N TYR A 83 20.06 -6.69 -11.60
CA TYR A 83 19.56 -5.95 -10.44
C TYR A 83 18.17 -6.43 -10.04
N VAL A 84 17.97 -6.64 -8.73
CA VAL A 84 16.69 -7.13 -8.18
C VAL A 84 16.13 -6.26 -7.06
N GLY A 85 16.94 -5.48 -6.36
CA GLY A 85 16.48 -4.62 -5.27
C GLY A 85 17.63 -4.12 -4.41
N VAL A 86 17.34 -3.72 -3.18
CA VAL A 86 18.34 -3.15 -2.26
C VAL A 86 18.26 -3.72 -0.86
N GLU A 87 19.38 -3.66 -0.15
CA GLU A 87 19.37 -3.65 1.30
C GLU A 87 19.61 -2.22 1.78
N VAL A 88 18.76 -1.73 2.67
CA VAL A 88 18.83 -0.39 3.25
C VAL A 88 19.17 -0.47 4.73
N GLU A 89 19.92 0.50 5.21
CA GLU A 89 20.16 0.74 6.63
C GLU A 89 19.79 2.19 6.95
N PHE A 90 18.91 2.38 7.91
CA PHE A 90 18.34 3.68 8.25
C PHE A 90 17.90 3.70 9.71
N ASN A 91 17.63 4.89 10.25
CA ASN A 91 17.06 5.02 11.58
C ASN A 91 15.56 4.72 11.52
N SER A 92 15.14 3.68 12.23
CA SER A 92 13.73 3.27 12.33
C SER A 92 12.89 4.42 12.88
N LEU A 93 11.85 4.80 12.14
CA LEU A 93 10.83 5.75 12.60
C LEU A 93 10.22 5.34 13.96
N LEU A 94 10.12 4.02 14.20
CA LEU A 94 9.55 3.47 15.42
C LEU A 94 10.57 3.48 16.56
N SER A 95 11.70 2.77 16.41
CA SER A 95 12.60 2.57 17.55
C SER A 95 13.64 3.69 17.74
N GLY A 96 13.83 4.55 16.74
CA GLY A 96 14.95 5.50 16.66
C GLY A 96 16.32 4.82 16.52
N LYS A 97 16.37 3.49 16.39
CA LYS A 97 17.60 2.73 16.20
C LYS A 97 17.88 2.50 14.72
N LYS A 98 19.16 2.38 14.41
CA LYS A 98 19.64 1.98 13.09
C LYS A 98 19.27 0.51 12.84
N ILE A 99 18.44 0.26 11.82
CA ILE A 99 17.96 -1.06 11.42
C ILE A 99 18.33 -1.35 9.97
N LYS A 100 18.33 -2.64 9.59
CA LYS A 100 18.54 -3.09 8.21
C LYS A 100 17.28 -3.75 7.66
N ARG A 101 16.99 -3.49 6.40
CA ARG A 101 15.89 -4.12 5.65
C ARG A 101 16.32 -4.51 4.25
N VAL A 102 15.96 -5.71 3.84
CA VAL A 102 16.03 -6.15 2.45
C VAL A 102 14.73 -5.77 1.79
N MET A 103 14.82 -5.01 0.70
CA MET A 103 13.69 -4.50 -0.07
C MET A 103 13.84 -4.95 -1.52
N ILE A 104 13.43 -6.19 -1.77
CA ILE A 104 13.28 -6.75 -3.10
C ILE A 104 11.78 -6.80 -3.41
N PRO A 105 11.29 -5.96 -4.35
CA PRO A 105 9.89 -5.97 -4.72
C PRO A 105 9.56 -7.26 -5.47
N ASN A 106 8.41 -7.87 -5.14
CA ASN A 106 7.91 -9.05 -5.83
C ASN A 106 7.30 -8.68 -7.20
N VAL A 107 8.17 -8.28 -8.14
CA VAL A 107 7.77 -7.78 -9.46
C VAL A 107 7.25 -8.89 -10.35
N GLY A 108 7.64 -10.15 -10.14
CA GLY A 108 7.11 -11.28 -10.92
C GLY A 108 5.59 -11.37 -10.81
N ASP A 109 5.07 -11.25 -9.59
CA ASP A 109 3.65 -11.46 -9.33
C ASP A 109 2.85 -10.16 -9.32
N PHE A 110 3.45 -9.06 -8.86
CA PHE A 110 2.77 -7.77 -8.78
C PHE A 110 3.08 -6.85 -9.97
N GLY A 111 4.19 -7.06 -10.68
CA GLY A 111 4.77 -6.08 -11.61
C GLY A 111 3.96 -5.74 -12.85
N ASN A 112 2.93 -6.51 -13.19
CA ASN A 112 2.00 -6.25 -14.28
C ASN A 112 0.61 -6.82 -13.99
N LEU A 113 0.22 -6.88 -12.72
CA LEU A 113 -1.06 -7.47 -12.34
C LEU A 113 -2.21 -6.67 -12.95
N THR A 114 -2.93 -7.28 -13.88
CA THR A 114 -4.07 -6.63 -14.53
C THR A 114 -5.35 -7.02 -13.82
N VAL A 115 -6.03 -6.03 -13.28
CA VAL A 115 -7.28 -6.22 -12.55
C VAL A 115 -8.39 -5.43 -13.21
N LYS A 116 -9.53 -6.08 -13.38
CA LYS A 116 -10.75 -5.39 -13.78
C LYS A 116 -11.18 -4.52 -12.60
N ARG A 117 -11.18 -3.20 -12.80
CA ARG A 117 -11.75 -2.29 -11.80
C ARG A 117 -13.20 -2.73 -11.58
N ARG A 118 -13.55 -3.04 -10.33
CA ARG A 118 -14.87 -3.55 -9.93
C ARG A 118 -16.01 -2.70 -10.51
N ASP A 119 -15.76 -1.39 -10.71
CA ASP A 119 -16.81 -0.40 -10.88
C ASP A 119 -16.69 0.49 -12.16
N TYR A 120 -15.77 0.18 -13.09
CA TYR A 120 -15.55 0.94 -14.33
C TYR A 120 -15.87 0.13 -15.61
N GLY A 121 -16.99 -0.57 -15.64
CA GLY A 121 -17.46 -1.23 -16.87
C GLY A 121 -16.53 -2.32 -17.42
N ASN A 122 -15.71 -2.94 -16.57
CA ASN A 122 -14.66 -3.91 -16.89
C ASN A 122 -13.37 -3.37 -17.55
N GLU A 123 -13.13 -2.05 -17.57
CA GLU A 123 -11.83 -1.55 -18.05
C GLU A 123 -10.69 -2.05 -17.15
N PRO A 124 -9.74 -2.84 -17.69
CA PRO A 124 -8.64 -3.37 -16.91
C PRO A 124 -7.66 -2.26 -16.54
N THR A 125 -7.13 -2.32 -15.32
CA THR A 125 -5.98 -1.50 -14.89
C THR A 125 -4.84 -2.41 -14.49
N THR A 126 -3.63 -2.05 -14.91
CA THR A 126 -2.43 -2.82 -14.66
C THR A 126 -1.65 -2.18 -13.52
N LEU A 127 -1.44 -2.93 -12.45
CA LEU A 127 -0.46 -2.62 -11.43
C LEU A 127 0.93 -2.62 -12.06
N ARG A 128 1.79 -1.68 -11.68
CA ARG A 128 3.14 -1.53 -12.21
C ARG A 128 4.07 -1.34 -11.04
N LEU A 129 4.38 -2.44 -10.39
CA LEU A 129 5.47 -2.49 -9.43
C LEU A 129 6.78 -2.57 -10.22
N SER A 130 7.74 -1.73 -9.87
CA SER A 130 9.05 -1.69 -10.54
C SER A 130 10.13 -2.22 -9.62
N LYS A 131 11.03 -3.05 -10.14
CA LYS A 131 12.24 -3.47 -9.41
C LYS A 131 13.18 -2.30 -9.15
N TYR A 132 13.05 -1.25 -9.95
CA TYR A 132 13.82 -0.02 -9.85
C TYR A 132 13.17 1.02 -8.94
N ARG A 133 12.24 0.64 -8.07
CA ARG A 133 11.63 1.56 -7.10
C ARG A 133 11.59 0.92 -5.71
N THR A 134 11.89 1.70 -4.69
CA THR A 134 11.87 1.28 -3.28
C THR A 134 11.26 2.39 -2.42
N VAL A 135 10.43 2.03 -1.43
CA VAL A 135 10.00 2.96 -0.39
C VAL A 135 10.57 2.56 0.95
N VAL A 136 11.17 3.54 1.61
CA VAL A 136 11.70 3.44 2.96
C VAL A 136 10.84 4.32 3.86
N VAL A 137 10.27 3.74 4.91
CA VAL A 137 9.45 4.50 5.86
C VAL A 137 10.34 5.00 6.99
N THR A 138 10.54 6.31 7.03
CA THR A 138 11.55 6.95 7.87
C THR A 138 11.21 8.42 8.10
N ASP A 139 11.84 9.05 9.09
CA ASP A 139 11.77 10.50 9.29
C ASP A 139 12.90 11.23 8.55
N ARG A 140 12.93 12.57 8.65
CA ARG A 140 13.99 13.41 8.05
C ARG A 140 15.40 12.99 8.50
N TYR A 141 15.58 12.64 9.77
CA TYR A 141 16.89 12.21 10.29
C TYR A 141 17.31 10.87 9.71
N GLY A 142 16.37 9.93 9.56
CA GLY A 142 16.65 8.66 8.91
C GLY A 142 16.88 8.78 7.40
N VAL A 143 16.40 9.84 6.72
CA VAL A 143 16.82 10.16 5.33
C VAL A 143 18.29 10.57 5.29
N GLU A 144 18.72 11.46 6.18
CA GLU A 144 20.11 11.97 6.24
C GLU A 144 21.13 10.84 6.50
N GLU A 145 20.76 9.90 7.36
CA GLU A 145 21.61 8.76 7.76
C GLU A 145 21.45 7.53 6.87
N LEU A 146 20.63 7.61 5.82
CA LEU A 146 20.30 6.45 4.99
C LEU A 146 21.51 6.01 4.17
N ARG A 147 21.84 4.72 4.28
CA ARG A 147 22.76 4.06 3.37
C ARG A 147 22.13 2.79 2.81
N PHE A 148 22.61 2.39 1.64
CA PHE A 148 22.11 1.20 0.97
C PHE A 148 23.22 0.46 0.25
N ARG A 149 22.94 -0.78 -0.11
CA ARG A 149 23.68 -1.52 -1.12
C ARG A 149 22.72 -2.21 -2.07
N SER A 150 23.12 -2.25 -3.34
CA SER A 150 22.33 -2.89 -4.38
C SER A 150 22.48 -4.40 -4.30
N ILE A 151 21.39 -5.10 -4.57
CA ILE A 151 21.32 -6.55 -4.63
C ILE A 151 21.15 -6.94 -6.10
N TYR A 152 22.01 -7.85 -6.53
CA TYR A 152 22.01 -8.44 -7.85
C TYR A 152 21.84 -9.96 -7.75
N LYS A 153 21.32 -10.55 -8.81
CA LYS A 153 21.24 -12.00 -9.00
C LYS A 153 21.93 -12.33 -10.32
N ASP A 154 23.05 -13.03 -10.22
CA ASP A 154 23.83 -13.40 -11.40
C ASP A 154 23.15 -14.51 -12.23
N ALA A 155 23.78 -14.89 -13.35
CA ALA A 155 23.26 -15.89 -14.28
C ALA A 155 23.04 -17.28 -13.64
N ASP A 156 23.80 -17.62 -12.59
CA ASP A 156 23.66 -18.87 -11.85
C ASP A 156 22.61 -18.76 -10.72
N GLY A 157 22.01 -17.58 -10.56
CA GLY A 157 21.04 -17.28 -9.53
C GLY A 157 21.65 -16.93 -8.17
N ALA A 158 22.98 -16.78 -8.08
CA ALA A 158 23.64 -16.42 -6.85
C ALA A 158 23.51 -14.92 -6.55
N ARG A 159 23.34 -14.61 -5.27
CA ARG A 159 23.16 -13.24 -4.79
C ARG A 159 24.50 -12.53 -4.73
N GLN A 160 24.60 -11.38 -5.40
CA GLN A 160 25.74 -10.48 -5.34
C GLN A 160 25.29 -9.16 -4.72
N THR A 161 26.20 -8.47 -4.03
CA THR A 161 25.88 -7.17 -3.41
C THR A 161 26.97 -6.16 -3.69
N SER A 162 26.58 -4.91 -3.88
CA SER A 162 27.54 -3.81 -3.88
C SER A 162 28.11 -3.51 -2.50
N ASP A 163 29.14 -2.67 -2.47
CA ASP A 163 29.52 -1.96 -1.26
C ASP A 163 28.39 -1.04 -0.79
N TRP A 164 28.39 -0.74 0.51
CA TRP A 164 27.48 0.23 1.10
C TRP A 164 27.84 1.64 0.63
N THR A 165 26.81 2.44 0.34
CA THR A 165 26.95 3.85 -0.04
C THR A 165 25.88 4.67 0.67
N ASN A 166 26.21 5.89 1.09
CA ASN A 166 25.23 6.79 1.68
C ASN A 166 24.38 7.43 0.57
N LEU A 167 23.14 7.79 0.90
CA LEU A 167 22.28 8.55 -0.01
C LEU A 167 22.95 9.88 -0.43
N SER A 168 23.63 10.56 0.51
CA SER A 168 24.38 11.79 0.23
C SER A 168 25.50 11.58 -0.79
N ASP A 169 26.25 10.48 -0.68
CA ASP A 169 27.38 10.21 -1.57
C ASP A 169 26.89 9.93 -3.00
N GLN A 170 25.76 9.24 -3.12
CA GLN A 170 25.09 9.01 -4.40
C GLN A 170 24.47 10.29 -4.95
N ALA A 171 23.85 11.09 -4.09
CA ALA A 171 23.33 12.40 -4.46
C ALA A 171 24.43 13.30 -5.05
N ASP A 172 25.57 13.39 -4.38
CA ASP A 172 26.73 14.15 -4.84
C ASP A 172 27.32 13.57 -6.14
N LYS A 173 27.48 12.24 -6.21
CA LYS A 173 28.06 11.55 -7.38
C LYS A 173 27.24 11.74 -8.65
N TYR A 174 25.92 11.75 -8.54
CA TYR A 174 24.99 11.82 -9.68
C TYR A 174 24.31 13.19 -9.83
N GLU A 175 24.78 14.21 -9.09
CA GLU A 175 24.19 15.55 -9.04
C GLU A 175 22.66 15.53 -8.78
N LEU A 176 22.22 14.55 -7.99
CA LEU A 176 20.82 14.32 -7.65
C LEU A 176 20.41 15.20 -6.46
N GLN A 177 19.33 15.96 -6.62
CA GLN A 177 18.69 16.65 -5.50
C GLN A 177 17.65 15.75 -4.84
N VAL A 178 17.78 15.56 -3.51
CA VAL A 178 16.74 14.91 -2.72
C VAL A 178 15.61 15.91 -2.49
N ASP A 179 14.42 15.63 -3.03
CA ASP A 179 13.25 16.48 -2.84
C ASP A 179 12.62 16.24 -1.46
N MET A 180 12.95 17.11 -0.51
CA MET A 180 12.48 17.06 0.87
C MET A 180 11.08 17.67 1.09
N ASN A 181 10.45 18.21 0.04
CA ASN A 181 9.15 18.87 0.11
C ASN A 181 8.09 18.15 -0.74
N TYR A 182 8.37 16.92 -1.12
CA TYR A 182 7.45 16.11 -1.88
C TYR A 182 6.19 15.81 -1.05
N ALA A 183 5.02 15.91 -1.68
CA ALA A 183 3.74 15.58 -1.06
C ALA A 183 2.92 14.76 -2.06
N ALA A 184 2.92 13.45 -1.90
CA ALA A 184 2.23 12.53 -2.80
C ALA A 184 0.73 12.88 -2.90
N TRP A 185 0.09 13.22 -1.79
CA TRP A 185 -1.33 13.61 -1.79
C TRP A 185 -1.62 14.87 -2.62
N GLN A 186 -0.68 15.83 -2.72
CA GLN A 186 -0.85 17.02 -3.58
C GLN A 186 -0.78 16.64 -5.06
N TYR A 187 0.07 15.66 -5.39
CA TYR A 187 0.06 15.09 -6.72
C TYR A 187 -1.30 14.46 -7.01
N PHE A 188 -1.84 13.64 -6.11
CA PHE A 188 -3.17 13.05 -6.25
C PHE A 188 -4.24 14.12 -6.51
N LYS A 189 -4.25 15.18 -5.71
CA LYS A 189 -5.18 16.30 -5.85
C LYS A 189 -5.11 16.97 -7.22
N THR A 190 -3.92 17.10 -7.80
CA THR A 190 -3.71 17.82 -9.07
C THR A 190 -3.77 16.91 -10.31
N SER A 191 -3.59 15.60 -10.15
CA SER A 191 -3.68 14.62 -11.24
C SER A 191 -5.12 14.24 -11.61
N GLN A 192 -6.10 14.52 -10.75
CA GLN A 192 -7.50 14.22 -11.04
C GLN A 192 -8.08 15.16 -12.11
N ALA A 193 -8.72 14.57 -13.12
CA ALA A 193 -9.48 15.33 -14.13
C ALA A 193 -10.63 16.15 -13.50
N THR A 194 -11.19 15.68 -12.37
CA THR A 194 -12.18 16.40 -11.58
C THR A 194 -11.95 16.08 -10.12
N GLN A 195 -11.94 17.09 -9.25
CA GLN A 195 -11.79 16.89 -7.81
C GLN A 195 -13.01 16.14 -7.25
N VAL A 196 -12.77 15.29 -6.25
CA VAL A 196 -13.85 14.63 -5.49
C VAL A 196 -14.80 15.69 -4.91
N GLN A 197 -16.10 15.44 -5.04
CA GLN A 197 -17.14 16.27 -4.45
C GLN A 197 -17.47 15.75 -3.06
N ILE A 198 -17.41 16.60 -2.04
CA ILE A 198 -17.78 16.23 -0.67
C ILE A 198 -19.10 16.88 -0.28
N SER A 199 -20.04 16.08 0.21
CA SER A 199 -21.29 16.56 0.82
C SER A 199 -21.38 16.19 2.29
N PHE A 200 -21.97 17.10 3.08
CA PHE A 200 -22.21 16.91 4.51
C PHE A 200 -23.70 16.89 4.79
N GLU A 201 -24.13 15.94 5.60
CA GLU A 201 -25.53 15.82 6.02
C GLU A 201 -25.60 15.50 7.52
N SER A 202 -26.69 15.89 8.17
CA SER A 202 -26.98 15.52 9.55
C SER A 202 -28.48 15.47 9.80
N ASP A 203 -28.94 14.44 10.50
CA ASP A 203 -30.29 14.37 11.07
C ASP A 203 -30.32 14.66 12.59
N SER A 204 -29.18 15.07 13.15
CA SER A 204 -29.05 15.45 14.56
C SER A 204 -29.26 16.95 14.76
N GLU A 205 -30.10 17.29 15.74
CA GLU A 205 -30.31 18.68 16.17
C GLU A 205 -29.15 19.20 17.02
N ILE A 206 -28.46 18.32 17.75
CA ILE A 206 -27.32 18.68 18.62
C ILE A 206 -26.03 18.80 17.81
N ARG A 207 -25.88 17.97 16.77
CA ARG A 207 -24.72 17.95 15.86
C ARG A 207 -25.15 18.22 14.41
N PRO A 208 -25.69 19.42 14.11
CA PRO A 208 -26.01 19.80 12.75
C PRO A 208 -24.73 19.89 11.90
N VAL A 209 -24.87 19.99 10.58
CA VAL A 209 -23.72 20.14 9.66
C VAL A 209 -22.81 21.32 10.04
N SER A 210 -23.38 22.42 10.56
CA SER A 210 -22.58 23.56 11.04
C SER A 210 -21.63 23.21 12.20
N ALA A 211 -21.89 22.13 12.94
CA ALA A 211 -20.95 21.63 13.94
C ALA A 211 -19.65 21.08 13.31
N LEU A 212 -19.72 20.46 12.12
CA LEU A 212 -18.53 20.08 11.32
C LEU A 212 -17.77 21.31 10.88
N TYR A 213 -18.48 22.31 10.37
CA TYR A 213 -17.84 23.54 9.93
C TYR A 213 -17.08 24.20 11.07
N ASN A 214 -17.68 24.28 12.25
CA ASN A 214 -17.04 24.86 13.42
C ASN A 214 -15.84 24.04 13.92
N LEU A 215 -15.93 22.71 13.94
CA LEU A 215 -14.83 21.88 14.45
C LEU A 215 -13.60 21.90 13.54
N ILE A 216 -13.81 21.80 12.23
CA ILE A 216 -12.73 21.53 11.27
C ILE A 216 -12.34 22.80 10.51
N GLY A 217 -13.31 23.54 10.00
CA GLY A 217 -13.08 24.73 9.18
C GLY A 217 -13.17 26.06 9.91
N ASN A 218 -13.24 26.08 11.26
CA ASN A 218 -13.47 27.30 12.05
C ASN A 218 -14.72 28.10 11.59
N GLY A 219 -15.78 27.38 11.22
CA GLY A 219 -17.05 27.91 10.73
C GLY A 219 -17.14 28.06 9.21
N ASP A 220 -16.06 27.78 8.47
CA ASP A 220 -16.01 27.86 7.02
C ASP A 220 -16.27 26.49 6.37
N GLU A 221 -17.29 26.43 5.52
CA GLU A 221 -17.66 25.21 4.79
C GLU A 221 -16.58 24.78 3.78
N ALA A 222 -16.03 25.73 3.01
CA ALA A 222 -15.05 25.42 1.97
C ALA A 222 -13.74 24.91 2.58
N ALA A 223 -13.32 25.48 3.71
CA ALA A 223 -12.18 25.01 4.49
C ALA A 223 -12.43 23.59 5.03
N THR A 224 -13.64 23.31 5.52
CA THR A 224 -14.02 21.97 5.99
C THR A 224 -13.98 20.96 4.84
N GLN A 225 -14.57 21.28 3.69
CA GLN A 225 -14.52 20.45 2.50
C GLN A 225 -13.09 20.20 2.02
N GLU A 226 -12.22 21.20 2.09
CA GLU A 226 -10.80 21.07 1.70
C GLU A 226 -10.04 20.14 2.64
N GLU A 227 -10.26 20.21 3.95
CA GLU A 227 -9.57 19.34 4.90
C GLU A 227 -10.01 17.86 4.76
N PHE A 228 -11.31 17.61 4.61
CA PHE A 228 -11.79 16.24 4.29
C PHE A 228 -11.26 15.73 2.95
N ARG A 229 -11.15 16.59 1.92
CA ARG A 229 -10.54 16.23 0.63
C ARG A 229 -9.08 15.84 0.81
N LYS A 230 -8.33 16.60 1.61
CA LYS A 230 -6.94 16.30 1.92
C LYS A 230 -6.80 14.96 2.63
N TRP A 231 -7.61 14.66 3.65
CA TRP A 231 -7.60 13.36 4.34
C TRP A 231 -7.83 12.21 3.35
N TYR A 232 -8.81 12.39 2.47
CA TYR A 232 -9.13 11.40 1.44
C TYR A 232 -7.97 11.15 0.46
N TYR A 233 -7.32 12.20 -0.03
CA TYR A 233 -6.17 12.06 -0.92
C TYR A 233 -4.93 11.48 -0.22
N MET A 234 -4.79 11.71 1.09
CA MET A 234 -3.73 11.09 1.89
C MET A 234 -3.90 9.58 1.97
N ASP A 235 -5.11 9.07 2.22
CA ASP A 235 -5.37 7.62 2.16
C ASP A 235 -5.11 7.06 0.77
N CYS A 236 -5.58 7.73 -0.28
CA CYS A 236 -5.31 7.31 -1.66
C CYS A 236 -3.80 7.19 -1.93
N ALA A 237 -3.01 8.15 -1.43
CA ALA A 237 -1.56 8.13 -1.57
C ALA A 237 -0.90 6.98 -0.78
N ALA A 238 -1.37 6.70 0.44
CA ALA A 238 -0.89 5.58 1.25
C ALA A 238 -1.14 4.21 0.59
N MET A 239 -2.21 4.10 -0.19
CA MET A 239 -2.61 2.84 -0.84
C MET A 239 -2.04 2.67 -2.26
N SER A 240 -1.44 3.70 -2.84
CA SER A 240 -0.93 3.66 -4.22
C SER A 240 0.56 3.39 -4.32
N PHE A 241 0.96 2.50 -5.24
CA PHE A 241 2.37 2.21 -5.54
C PHE A 241 3.16 3.41 -6.04
N ASP A 242 2.48 4.32 -6.72
CA ASP A 242 3.04 5.59 -7.19
C ASP A 242 1.87 6.56 -7.42
N PRO A 243 1.98 7.86 -7.11
CA PRO A 243 1.05 8.87 -7.60
C PRO A 243 0.69 8.78 -9.08
N TYR A 244 1.62 8.32 -9.93
CA TYR A 244 1.38 8.13 -11.37
C TYR A 244 0.68 6.80 -11.71
N ASN A 245 0.60 5.86 -10.75
CA ASN A 245 0.00 4.55 -10.93
C ASN A 245 -1.22 4.38 -10.03
N LEU A 246 -2.31 5.04 -10.44
CA LEU A 246 -3.62 4.97 -9.82
C LEU A 246 -4.24 3.58 -10.05
N ALA A 247 -3.68 2.57 -9.39
CA ALA A 247 -4.36 1.29 -9.27
C ALA A 247 -5.67 1.46 -8.49
N PHE A 248 -5.73 2.49 -7.63
CA PHE A 248 -6.90 2.99 -6.93
C PHE A 248 -7.22 4.40 -7.41
N ASP A 249 -8.31 4.54 -8.16
CA ASP A 249 -8.83 5.83 -8.62
C ASP A 249 -9.69 6.45 -7.52
N PRO A 250 -9.57 7.73 -7.18
CA PRO A 250 -10.45 8.33 -6.20
C PRO A 250 -11.92 8.36 -6.64
N TYR A 251 -12.85 8.07 -5.72
CA TYR A 251 -14.29 8.25 -5.87
C TYR A 251 -14.61 9.68 -6.28
N SER A 252 -15.56 9.81 -7.21
CA SER A 252 -16.00 11.13 -7.70
C SER A 252 -16.82 11.91 -6.66
N LYS A 253 -17.44 11.20 -5.70
CA LYS A 253 -18.30 11.77 -4.67
C LYS A 253 -18.08 11.07 -3.33
N LEU A 254 -18.05 11.85 -2.28
CA LEU A 254 -17.99 11.39 -0.90
C LEU A 254 -19.05 12.09 -0.05
N ARG A 255 -19.80 11.31 0.71
CA ARG A 255 -20.84 11.79 1.63
C ARG A 255 -20.41 11.54 3.07
N VAL A 256 -20.44 12.57 3.90
CA VAL A 256 -20.25 12.43 5.35
C VAL A 256 -21.57 12.71 6.04
N PHE A 257 -22.12 11.70 6.73
CA PHE A 257 -23.44 11.79 7.35
C PHE A 257 -23.35 11.62 8.87
N ILE A 258 -23.85 12.60 9.61
CA ILE A 258 -24.02 12.49 11.06
C ILE A 258 -25.40 11.94 11.34
N LYS A 259 -25.47 10.75 11.94
CA LYS A 259 -26.71 10.03 12.18
C LYS A 259 -27.03 9.96 13.68
N LYS A 260 -28.19 10.48 14.05
CA LYS A 260 -28.72 10.55 15.42
C LYS A 260 -28.89 9.18 16.05
N ASP A 261 -29.52 8.26 15.31
CA ASP A 261 -29.85 6.93 15.81
C ASP A 261 -28.68 5.94 15.69
N GLN A 262 -27.52 6.38 15.18
CA GLN A 262 -26.35 5.53 15.11
C GLN A 262 -25.73 5.37 16.50
N THR A 263 -25.88 4.16 17.06
CA THR A 263 -25.28 3.74 18.31
C THR A 263 -24.33 2.59 18.03
N GLY A 264 -23.01 2.77 18.19
CA GLY A 264 -22.03 1.69 17.99
C GLY A 264 -20.77 2.03 17.20
N GLY A 265 -20.51 3.31 16.90
CA GLY A 265 -19.33 3.76 16.15
C GLY A 265 -19.66 4.24 14.74
N ALA A 266 -18.63 4.70 14.02
CA ALA A 266 -18.75 5.06 12.62
C ALA A 266 -18.70 3.82 11.72
N TYR A 267 -19.10 3.97 10.45
CA TYR A 267 -18.92 2.94 9.43
C TYR A 267 -18.91 3.54 8.02
N ALA A 268 -18.20 2.88 7.12
CA ALA A 268 -18.21 3.14 5.69
C ALA A 268 -19.47 2.62 4.97
N ILE A 269 -19.89 3.33 3.92
CA ILE A 269 -20.94 2.92 2.98
C ILE A 269 -20.33 2.78 1.59
N ASP A 270 -20.45 1.57 1.06
CA ASP A 270 -20.12 1.20 -0.31
C ASP A 270 -21.39 1.32 -1.19
N TYR A 271 -21.44 2.32 -2.07
CA TYR A 271 -22.48 2.38 -3.11
C TYR A 271 -22.17 1.44 -4.29
N PRO A 272 -23.18 0.94 -5.01
CA PRO A 272 -22.99 -0.06 -6.06
C PRO A 272 -22.03 0.33 -7.20
N THR A 273 -21.77 1.62 -7.44
CA THR A 273 -20.83 2.08 -8.46
C THR A 273 -19.97 3.25 -8.00
N HIS A 274 -18.77 3.39 -8.59
CA HIS A 274 -17.80 4.46 -8.30
C HIS A 274 -18.34 5.88 -8.52
N ASN A 275 -19.30 6.02 -9.46
CA ASN A 275 -19.93 7.30 -9.83
C ASN A 275 -21.06 7.72 -8.87
N GLU A 276 -21.65 6.75 -8.17
CA GLU A 276 -22.65 7.01 -7.13
C GLU A 276 -21.99 7.54 -5.85
N GLY A 277 -20.73 7.16 -5.62
CA GLY A 277 -19.86 7.71 -4.59
C GLY A 277 -19.60 6.74 -3.44
N ARG A 278 -19.12 7.31 -2.32
CA ARG A 278 -18.93 6.62 -1.04
C ARG A 278 -19.51 7.43 0.09
N GLY A 279 -19.76 6.78 1.22
CA GLY A 279 -20.25 7.44 2.42
C GLY A 279 -19.49 7.04 3.67
N ILE A 280 -19.44 7.93 4.65
CA ILE A 280 -19.11 7.58 6.03
C ILE A 280 -20.25 8.08 6.90
N VAL A 281 -20.70 7.23 7.82
CA VAL A 281 -21.70 7.58 8.81
C VAL A 281 -21.03 7.71 10.17
N TYR A 282 -21.16 8.89 10.77
CA TYR A 282 -20.73 9.15 12.14
C TYR A 282 -21.91 9.07 13.11
N PRO A 283 -21.72 8.53 14.32
CA PRO A 283 -22.69 8.71 15.38
C PRO A 283 -22.76 10.18 15.79
N ALA A 284 -23.98 10.71 15.97
CA ALA A 284 -24.15 12.04 16.55
C ALA A 284 -23.77 12.09 18.03
N SER A 285 -23.81 10.94 18.70
CA SER A 285 -23.51 10.75 20.12
C SER A 285 -24.28 11.74 21.02
N GLU A 286 -25.58 11.94 20.74
CA GLU A 286 -26.41 12.91 21.45
C GLU A 286 -26.47 12.67 22.97
N SER A 287 -26.32 11.42 23.40
CA SER A 287 -26.28 11.04 24.81
C SER A 287 -24.92 11.25 25.49
N ASN A 288 -23.86 11.53 24.72
CA ASN A 288 -22.50 11.75 25.21
C ASN A 288 -21.83 12.93 24.48
N PRO A 289 -21.97 14.18 24.97
CA PRO A 289 -21.38 15.34 24.32
C PRO A 289 -19.83 15.34 24.33
N ASN A 290 -19.21 14.52 25.17
CA ASN A 290 -17.75 14.38 25.29
C ASN A 290 -17.19 13.23 24.45
N ASP A 291 -17.99 12.65 23.56
CA ASP A 291 -17.57 11.51 22.77
C ASP A 291 -16.28 11.79 21.98
N ALA A 292 -15.35 10.85 22.02
CA ALA A 292 -14.06 10.93 21.35
C ALA A 292 -14.25 11.02 19.84
N TRP A 293 -15.22 10.28 19.27
CA TRP A 293 -15.53 10.30 17.82
C TRP A 293 -15.78 11.71 17.25
N TRP A 294 -16.07 12.69 18.12
CA TRP A 294 -16.36 14.07 17.75
C TRP A 294 -15.25 15.08 18.10
N LYS A 295 -14.05 14.60 18.42
CA LYS A 295 -12.88 15.43 18.72
C LYS A 295 -11.84 15.25 17.62
N LEU A 296 -11.05 16.27 17.35
CA LEU A 296 -9.79 16.09 16.62
C LEU A 296 -8.72 15.65 17.62
N PRO A 297 -7.90 14.64 17.28
CA PRO A 297 -7.75 14.00 15.97
C PRO A 297 -8.68 12.80 15.71
N ASP A 298 -9.46 12.35 16.68
CA ASP A 298 -10.24 11.09 16.59
C ASP A 298 -11.17 11.04 15.37
N MET A 299 -11.86 12.13 15.02
CA MET A 299 -12.69 12.16 13.81
C MET A 299 -11.88 11.91 12.53
N GLN A 300 -10.67 12.47 12.44
CA GLN A 300 -9.75 12.22 11.32
C GLN A 300 -9.28 10.77 11.31
N HIS A 301 -8.95 10.18 12.48
CA HIS A 301 -8.59 8.76 12.58
C HIS A 301 -9.67 7.89 11.97
N VAL A 302 -10.89 8.13 12.40
CA VAL A 302 -12.05 7.34 12.04
C VAL A 302 -12.35 7.53 10.56
N PHE A 303 -12.26 8.76 10.07
CA PHE A 303 -12.42 9.03 8.64
C PHE A 303 -11.47 8.15 7.83
N MET A 304 -10.19 8.17 8.17
CA MET A 304 -9.16 7.47 7.40
C MET A 304 -9.27 5.94 7.51
N HIS A 305 -9.61 5.43 8.70
CA HIS A 305 -9.89 4.01 8.89
C HIS A 305 -11.08 3.57 8.03
N GLU A 306 -12.22 4.27 8.10
CA GLU A 306 -13.41 3.92 7.32
C GLU A 306 -13.18 4.06 5.81
N MET A 307 -12.38 5.05 5.40
CA MET A 307 -11.97 5.18 3.99
C MET A 307 -11.15 3.98 3.50
N GLY A 308 -10.34 3.36 4.37
CA GLY A 308 -9.65 2.11 4.04
C GLY A 308 -10.63 1.00 3.67
N HIS A 309 -11.72 0.80 4.42
CA HIS A 309 -12.73 -0.20 4.06
C HIS A 309 -13.36 0.01 2.68
N CYS A 310 -13.41 1.26 2.18
CA CYS A 310 -14.04 1.59 0.90
C CYS A 310 -13.26 1.09 -0.32
N VAL A 311 -12.01 0.67 -0.16
CA VAL A 311 -11.18 0.11 -1.25
C VAL A 311 -10.70 -1.31 -0.95
N GLN A 312 -11.09 -1.83 0.21
CA GLN A 312 -10.72 -3.15 0.69
C GLN A 312 -11.40 -4.25 -0.14
N TRP A 313 -10.65 -5.28 -0.52
CA TRP A 313 -11.20 -6.48 -1.15
C TRP A 313 -11.30 -7.61 -0.14
N MET A 314 -12.50 -8.16 0.02
CA MET A 314 -12.72 -9.22 1.00
C MET A 314 -12.23 -10.58 0.48
N PRO A 315 -11.46 -11.35 1.27
CA PRO A 315 -11.10 -12.71 0.93
C PRO A 315 -12.33 -13.62 0.91
N LYS A 316 -12.33 -14.62 0.01
CA LYS A 316 -13.43 -15.58 -0.16
C LYS A 316 -13.53 -16.58 1.01
N GLN A 317 -12.39 -17.07 1.51
CA GLN A 317 -12.32 -18.06 2.59
C GLN A 317 -10.94 -18.02 3.29
N GLY A 318 -10.93 -17.91 4.61
CA GLY A 318 -9.75 -18.01 5.50
C GLY A 318 -9.40 -19.42 5.94
N LYS A 319 -8.16 -19.65 6.41
CA LYS A 319 -7.72 -20.94 6.97
C LYS A 319 -8.12 -21.11 8.44
N TYR A 320 -8.32 -20.00 9.15
CA TYR A 320 -8.53 -20.00 10.60
C TYR A 320 -9.94 -19.52 10.96
N ILE A 321 -10.83 -20.48 11.24
CA ILE A 321 -12.22 -20.22 11.65
C ILE A 321 -12.37 -20.61 13.13
N MET A 322 -12.87 -19.67 13.94
CA MET A 322 -13.20 -19.94 15.32
C MET A 322 -14.61 -20.54 15.45
N GLU A 323 -14.75 -21.63 16.22
CA GLU A 323 -16.02 -22.35 16.36
C GLU A 323 -17.12 -21.44 16.91
N GLY A 324 -18.19 -21.26 16.14
CA GLY A 324 -19.30 -20.37 16.49
C GLY A 324 -19.01 -18.87 16.34
N VAL A 325 -17.88 -18.47 15.76
CA VAL A 325 -17.45 -17.07 15.58
C VAL A 325 -17.00 -16.81 14.12
N GLN A 326 -16.56 -15.59 13.82
CA GLN A 326 -16.09 -15.14 12.51
C GLN A 326 -14.72 -15.74 12.13
N ASP A 327 -14.45 -15.78 10.82
CA ASP A 327 -13.15 -16.06 10.22
C ASP A 327 -12.10 -15.04 10.70
N CYS A 328 -11.10 -15.52 11.44
CA CYS A 328 -10.09 -14.68 12.07
C CYS A 328 -9.19 -14.02 11.02
N ASP A 329 -8.76 -14.75 9.98
CA ASP A 329 -7.94 -14.17 8.90
C ASP A 329 -8.67 -12.99 8.25
N ARG A 330 -9.94 -13.21 7.93
CA ARG A 330 -10.79 -12.18 7.34
C ARG A 330 -10.98 -11.01 8.30
N GLN A 331 -11.24 -11.25 9.58
CA GLN A 331 -11.45 -10.17 10.56
C GLN A 331 -10.19 -9.34 10.78
N GLY A 332 -9.04 -9.97 11.01
CA GLY A 332 -7.76 -9.28 11.17
C GLY A 332 -7.36 -8.49 9.92
N TYR A 333 -7.63 -9.03 8.72
CA TYR A 333 -7.46 -8.26 7.48
C TYR A 333 -8.45 -7.10 7.37
N GLN A 334 -9.74 -7.37 7.65
CA GLN A 334 -10.83 -6.41 7.48
C GLN A 334 -10.54 -5.14 8.25
N GLU A 335 -10.17 -5.27 9.53
CA GLU A 335 -10.02 -4.13 10.43
C GLU A 335 -8.56 -3.68 10.57
N GLY A 336 -7.59 -4.59 10.46
CA GLY A 336 -6.17 -4.28 10.64
C GLY A 336 -5.54 -3.57 9.44
N TRP A 337 -5.98 -3.86 8.20
CA TRP A 337 -5.41 -3.19 7.03
C TRP A 337 -5.81 -1.69 6.95
N PRO A 338 -7.08 -1.31 7.15
CA PRO A 338 -7.46 0.10 7.24
C PRO A 338 -6.75 0.86 8.36
N ASP A 339 -6.46 0.20 9.49
CA ASP A 339 -5.61 0.76 10.53
C ASP A 339 -4.20 1.08 10.05
N ALA A 340 -3.58 0.16 9.30
CA ALA A 340 -2.27 0.41 8.71
C ALA A 340 -2.28 1.56 7.69
N VAL A 341 -3.37 1.73 6.93
CA VAL A 341 -3.57 2.88 6.03
C VAL A 341 -3.69 4.17 6.84
N LYS A 342 -4.54 4.20 7.86
CA LYS A 342 -4.69 5.34 8.79
C LYS A 342 -3.35 5.74 9.43
N VAL A 343 -2.56 4.78 9.89
CA VAL A 343 -1.20 5.03 10.42
C VAL A 343 -0.29 5.65 9.36
N ALA A 344 -0.30 5.10 8.14
CA ALA A 344 0.50 5.62 7.03
C ALA A 344 0.13 7.07 6.68
N SER A 345 -1.16 7.41 6.72
CA SER A 345 -1.71 8.73 6.43
C SER A 345 -1.51 9.75 7.55
N LYS A 346 -0.72 9.48 8.60
CA LYS A 346 -0.64 10.35 9.79
C LYS A 346 -2.03 10.74 10.35
N GLY A 347 -2.99 9.82 10.27
CA GLY A 347 -4.21 9.97 11.05
C GLY A 347 -3.84 10.17 12.51
N TYR A 348 -2.89 9.37 13.02
CA TYR A 348 -2.56 9.22 14.43
C TYR A 348 -1.82 10.38 15.13
N ILE A 349 -2.10 10.50 16.43
CA ILE A 349 -1.18 11.04 17.44
C ILE A 349 -0.40 9.89 18.08
N LEU A 350 0.92 10.06 18.23
CA LEU A 350 1.89 9.09 18.76
C LEU A 350 1.49 8.41 20.09
N ALA A 351 0.68 9.08 20.93
CA ALA A 351 0.27 8.58 22.25
C ALA A 351 -0.65 7.35 22.18
N THR A 352 -1.69 7.38 21.36
CA THR A 352 -2.64 6.25 21.21
C THR A 352 -1.95 5.03 20.58
N GLN A 353 -1.02 5.26 19.65
CA GLN A 353 -0.24 4.21 19.02
C GLN A 353 0.62 3.43 20.02
N LYS A 354 1.16 4.10 21.06
CA LYS A 354 1.92 3.42 22.12
C LYS A 354 1.04 2.47 22.92
N GLU A 355 -0.18 2.87 23.26
CA GLU A 355 -1.10 2.03 24.01
C GLU A 355 -1.50 0.79 23.21
N GLU A 356 -1.80 0.95 21.92
CA GLU A 356 -2.09 -0.16 20.99
C GLU A 356 -0.89 -1.11 20.88
N TYR A 357 0.32 -0.58 20.69
CA TYR A 357 1.54 -1.38 20.64
C TYR A 357 1.82 -2.12 21.95
N GLN A 358 1.69 -1.44 23.09
CA GLN A 358 1.89 -2.03 24.42
C GLN A 358 0.90 -3.17 24.67
N ALA A 359 -0.38 -2.96 24.34
CA ALA A 359 -1.41 -3.97 24.45
C ALA A 359 -1.17 -5.17 23.52
N ALA A 360 -0.69 -4.93 22.29
CA ALA A 360 -0.37 -5.96 21.32
C ALA A 360 0.79 -6.86 21.79
N ILE A 361 1.91 -6.29 22.24
CA ILE A 361 3.10 -7.06 22.62
C ILE A 361 2.95 -7.80 23.96
N ALA A 362 2.03 -7.35 24.82
CA ALA A 362 1.71 -8.04 26.07
C ALA A 362 1.06 -9.42 25.84
N LYS A 363 0.50 -9.66 24.65
CA LYS A 363 -0.10 -10.93 24.28
C LYS A 363 0.96 -11.94 23.83
N SER A 364 0.71 -13.23 24.05
CA SER A 364 1.50 -14.32 23.49
C SER A 364 1.34 -14.40 21.97
N TYR A 365 2.32 -14.95 21.24
CA TYR A 365 2.20 -15.14 19.79
C TYR A 365 0.99 -16.01 19.43
N ARG A 366 0.80 -17.11 20.17
CA ARG A 366 -0.38 -17.97 20.08
C ARG A 366 -1.50 -17.47 20.98
N ASN A 367 -2.74 -17.67 20.55
CA ASN A 367 -3.90 -17.40 21.39
C ASN A 367 -3.89 -18.35 22.62
N PRO A 368 -3.98 -17.82 23.86
CA PRO A 368 -3.95 -18.65 25.07
C PRO A 368 -5.18 -19.55 25.23
N GLN A 369 -6.28 -19.27 24.51
CA GLN A 369 -7.50 -20.07 24.52
C GLN A 369 -7.49 -21.17 23.45
N SER A 370 -6.63 -21.06 22.43
CA SER A 370 -6.45 -22.10 21.40
C SER A 370 -5.14 -21.92 20.66
N ASP A 371 -4.36 -22.99 20.56
CA ASP A 371 -3.10 -23.04 19.81
C ASP A 371 -3.25 -22.94 18.28
N LYS A 372 -4.49 -22.99 17.79
CA LYS A 372 -4.87 -22.90 16.37
C LYS A 372 -4.82 -21.48 15.81
N TYR A 373 -4.91 -20.45 16.65
CA TYR A 373 -5.01 -19.06 16.20
C TYR A 373 -3.81 -18.25 16.66
N PHE A 374 -3.35 -17.34 15.80
CA PHE A 374 -2.36 -16.35 16.17
C PHE A 374 -3.03 -15.06 16.63
N VAL A 375 -2.45 -14.41 17.63
CA VAL A 375 -3.09 -13.24 18.27
C VAL A 375 -3.27 -12.07 17.29
N TRP A 376 -2.34 -11.89 16.36
CA TRP A 376 -2.39 -10.84 15.34
C TRP A 376 -3.44 -11.07 14.24
N GLN A 377 -4.14 -12.21 14.24
CA GLN A 377 -5.28 -12.45 13.34
C GLN A 377 -6.62 -12.16 14.01
N VAL A 378 -6.71 -12.23 15.34
CA VAL A 378 -8.01 -12.27 16.03
C VAL A 378 -8.48 -10.91 16.52
N ASP A 379 -7.55 -10.02 16.88
CA ASP A 379 -7.84 -8.77 17.55
C ASP A 379 -7.54 -7.57 16.65
N TYR A 380 -8.55 -6.73 16.42
CA TYR A 380 -8.49 -5.52 15.60
C TYR A 380 -7.22 -4.68 15.89
N ASN A 381 -7.08 -4.20 17.13
CA ASN A 381 -5.95 -3.35 17.52
C ASN A 381 -4.60 -4.05 17.31
N THR A 382 -4.51 -5.34 17.62
CA THR A 382 -3.27 -6.10 17.48
C THR A 382 -2.91 -6.34 16.02
N SER A 383 -3.90 -6.64 15.18
CA SER A 383 -3.75 -6.81 13.74
C SER A 383 -3.34 -5.50 13.06
N GLY A 384 -4.00 -4.39 13.41
CA GLY A 384 -3.69 -3.05 12.91
C GLY A 384 -2.29 -2.60 13.29
N ALA A 385 -1.90 -2.77 14.55
CA ALA A 385 -0.55 -2.47 15.04
C ALA A 385 0.52 -3.30 14.30
N PHE A 386 0.30 -4.60 14.13
CA PHE A 386 1.25 -5.46 13.43
C PHE A 386 1.37 -5.10 11.93
N MET A 387 0.26 -4.88 11.22
CA MET A 387 0.28 -4.47 9.81
C MET A 387 0.91 -3.08 9.62
N SER A 388 0.69 -2.16 10.57
CA SER A 388 1.34 -0.85 10.59
C SER A 388 2.85 -0.98 10.73
N TRP A 389 3.34 -1.93 11.52
CA TRP A 389 4.77 -2.22 11.59
C TRP A 389 5.28 -2.92 10.33
N LEU A 390 4.51 -3.81 9.70
CA LEU A 390 4.90 -4.44 8.43
C LEU A 390 5.13 -3.41 7.31
N ARG A 391 4.45 -2.26 7.36
CA ARG A 391 4.76 -1.11 6.51
C ARG A 391 6.17 -0.55 6.75
N LEU A 392 6.64 -0.50 7.99
CA LEU A 392 8.03 -0.13 8.32
C LEU A 392 9.02 -1.20 7.87
N TYR A 393 8.58 -2.46 7.89
CA TYR A 393 9.37 -3.61 7.46
C TYR A 393 9.58 -3.62 5.94
N ASN A 394 8.51 -3.35 5.19
CA ASN A 394 8.50 -3.21 3.74
C ASN A 394 7.56 -2.06 3.37
N GLY A 395 8.10 -0.97 2.80
CA GLY A 395 7.34 0.25 2.53
C GLY A 395 6.15 0.10 1.58
N ASP A 396 6.12 -0.96 0.77
CA ASP A 396 5.00 -1.27 -0.13
C ASP A 396 4.03 -2.30 0.44
N PHE A 397 4.25 -2.79 1.66
CA PHE A 397 3.43 -3.85 2.25
C PHE A 397 1.93 -3.52 2.22
N VAL A 398 1.54 -2.34 2.71
CA VAL A 398 0.13 -1.90 2.76
C VAL A 398 -0.47 -1.80 1.37
N ARG A 399 0.34 -1.46 0.36
CA ARG A 399 -0.07 -1.32 -1.05
C ARG A 399 -0.24 -2.68 -1.72
N MET A 400 0.58 -3.67 -1.38
CA MET A 400 0.53 -5.03 -1.92
C MET A 400 -0.56 -5.89 -1.27
N LEU A 401 -0.84 -5.71 0.02
CA LEU A 401 -1.72 -6.62 0.77
C LEU A 401 -3.10 -6.84 0.15
N PRO A 402 -3.86 -5.81 -0.27
CA PRO A 402 -5.18 -6.04 -0.86
C PRO A 402 -5.13 -6.91 -2.11
N TRP A 403 -4.09 -6.78 -2.94
CA TRP A 403 -3.99 -7.52 -4.19
C TRP A 403 -3.78 -9.01 -4.00
N THR A 404 -3.22 -9.43 -2.86
CA THR A 404 -3.05 -10.87 -2.54
C THR A 404 -4.39 -11.62 -2.53
N VAL A 405 -5.49 -10.93 -2.25
CA VAL A 405 -6.85 -11.48 -2.29
C VAL A 405 -7.29 -11.83 -3.71
N LEU A 406 -6.71 -11.17 -4.71
CA LEU A 406 -7.02 -11.33 -6.12
C LEU A 406 -6.06 -12.28 -6.85
N MET A 407 -5.01 -12.77 -6.17
CA MET A 407 -4.00 -13.65 -6.77
C MET A 407 -4.51 -15.08 -6.83
N ASP A 408 -4.54 -15.67 -8.04
CA ASP A 408 -5.01 -17.05 -8.24
C ASP A 408 -4.31 -18.06 -7.31
N GLU A 409 -3.01 -17.89 -7.07
CA GLU A 409 -2.20 -18.72 -6.16
C GLU A 409 -2.70 -18.73 -4.70
N LEU A 410 -3.39 -17.67 -4.27
CA LEU A 410 -3.91 -17.51 -2.92
C LEU A 410 -5.45 -17.55 -2.85
N THR A 411 -6.15 -17.38 -3.98
CA THR A 411 -7.61 -17.15 -4.01
C THR A 411 -8.48 -18.31 -3.50
N ASN A 412 -8.00 -19.56 -3.55
CA ASN A 412 -8.82 -20.71 -3.18
C ASN A 412 -8.87 -20.95 -1.65
N GLN A 413 -7.84 -20.54 -0.90
CA GLN A 413 -7.76 -20.61 0.57
C GLN A 413 -6.78 -19.56 1.09
N TRP A 414 -7.17 -18.28 0.99
CA TRP A 414 -6.34 -17.16 1.41
C TRP A 414 -6.17 -17.19 2.94
N SER A 415 -4.98 -16.89 3.45
CA SER A 415 -4.79 -16.54 4.85
C SER A 415 -3.92 -15.31 4.96
N LEU A 416 -4.05 -14.57 6.07
CA LEU A 416 -3.25 -13.39 6.29
C LEU A 416 -1.75 -13.76 6.43
N GLU A 417 -1.46 -14.93 7.01
CA GLU A 417 -0.12 -15.51 7.05
C GLU A 417 0.48 -15.69 5.64
N ASP A 418 -0.24 -16.38 4.76
CA ASP A 418 0.24 -16.66 3.42
C ASP A 418 0.43 -15.37 2.63
N ALA A 419 -0.48 -14.40 2.79
CA ALA A 419 -0.36 -13.10 2.15
C ALA A 419 0.90 -12.34 2.60
N VAL A 420 1.20 -12.32 3.90
CA VAL A 420 2.43 -11.70 4.44
C VAL A 420 3.67 -12.38 3.88
N LYS A 421 3.72 -13.71 3.94
CA LYS A 421 4.84 -14.50 3.40
C LYS A 421 5.00 -14.29 1.90
N TYR A 422 3.90 -14.26 1.15
CA TYR A 422 3.91 -14.06 -0.29
C TYR A 422 4.47 -12.70 -0.70
N ILE A 423 4.13 -11.65 0.05
CA ILE A 423 4.67 -10.30 -0.17
C ILE A 423 6.17 -10.27 0.11
N LEU A 424 6.60 -10.91 1.19
CA LEU A 424 7.99 -10.86 1.66
C LEU A 424 8.91 -11.90 0.99
N LYS A 425 8.38 -12.86 0.21
CA LYS A 425 9.13 -14.04 -0.27
C LYS A 425 10.42 -13.73 -1.01
N GLU A 426 10.46 -12.64 -1.78
CA GLU A 426 11.66 -12.26 -2.51
C GLU A 426 12.74 -11.66 -1.60
N SER A 427 12.32 -10.99 -0.52
CA SER A 427 13.23 -10.35 0.43
C SER A 427 13.67 -11.33 1.53
N TYR A 428 12.76 -12.20 1.96
CA TYR A 428 12.86 -13.07 3.13
C TYR A 428 12.20 -14.44 2.87
N PRO A 429 12.77 -15.28 1.99
CA PRO A 429 12.12 -16.52 1.54
C PRO A 429 11.91 -17.55 2.65
N ASP A 430 12.79 -17.57 3.66
CA ASP A 430 12.79 -18.57 4.73
C ASP A 430 12.20 -18.05 6.05
N LEU A 431 11.71 -16.79 6.07
CA LEU A 431 11.24 -16.16 7.31
C LEU A 431 9.90 -16.75 7.77
N THR A 432 9.88 -17.20 9.02
CA THR A 432 8.65 -17.67 9.67
C THR A 432 7.85 -16.51 10.26
N MET A 433 6.53 -16.69 10.41
CA MET A 433 5.68 -15.69 11.09
C MET A 433 6.05 -15.48 12.56
N GLU A 434 6.61 -16.50 13.21
CA GLU A 434 7.06 -16.39 14.60
C GLU A 434 8.33 -15.53 14.72
N GLU A 435 9.30 -15.72 13.83
CA GLU A 435 10.48 -14.86 13.74
C GLU A 435 10.08 -13.41 13.44
N LEU A 436 9.21 -13.20 12.45
CA LEU A 436 8.71 -11.88 12.09
C LEU A 436 7.97 -11.19 13.26
N TRP A 437 7.16 -11.94 14.01
CA TRP A 437 6.49 -11.43 15.21
C TRP A 437 7.46 -11.10 16.35
N ASN A 438 8.53 -11.88 16.51
CA ASN A 438 9.56 -11.62 17.52
C ASN A 438 10.39 -10.37 17.17
N GLU A 439 10.66 -10.13 15.89
CA GLU A 439 11.28 -8.89 15.42
C GLU A 439 10.37 -7.68 15.72
N TYR A 440 9.07 -7.78 15.39
CA TYR A 440 8.07 -6.77 15.75
C TYR A 440 8.10 -6.45 17.25
N LYS A 441 8.01 -7.48 18.10
CA LYS A 441 8.07 -7.31 19.56
C LYS A 441 9.33 -6.59 20.00
N THR A 442 10.49 -7.01 19.51
CA THR A 442 11.78 -6.42 19.87
C THR A 442 11.84 -4.93 19.52
N GLU A 443 11.37 -4.55 18.34
CA GLU A 443 11.39 -3.13 17.92
C GLU A 443 10.38 -2.28 18.68
N VAL A 444 9.18 -2.82 18.93
CA VAL A 444 8.16 -2.14 19.73
C VAL A 444 8.61 -1.96 21.18
N GLU A 445 9.21 -2.97 21.80
CA GLU A 445 9.74 -2.87 23.17
C GLU A 445 10.77 -1.74 23.30
N VAL A 446 11.65 -1.61 22.30
CA VAL A 446 12.61 -0.51 22.25
C VAL A 446 11.91 0.84 22.11
N PHE A 447 10.91 0.94 21.23
CA PHE A 447 10.13 2.17 21.06
C PHE A 447 9.46 2.61 22.36
N LEU A 448 8.87 1.67 23.10
CA LEU A 448 8.19 1.90 24.36
C LEU A 448 9.15 2.25 25.52
N GLN A 449 10.44 1.88 25.43
CA GLN A 449 11.46 2.24 26.42
C GLN A 449 12.06 3.63 26.17
N ASN A 450 12.15 4.07 24.91
CA ASN A 450 12.83 5.30 24.51
C ASN A 450 11.93 6.55 24.56
N ASN A 451 10.62 6.39 24.72
CA ASN A 451 9.65 7.48 24.71
C ASN A 451 8.63 7.29 25.83
#